data_AF-A0A2N1VD86-F1
#
_entry.id   AF-A0A2N1VD86-F1
#
_cell.length_a   1.000
_cell.length_b   1.000
_cell.length_c   1.000
_cell.angle_alpha   90.00
_cell.angle_beta   90.00
_cell.angle_gamma   90.00
#
_symmetry.space_group_name_H-M   'P 1'
#
loop_
_entity.id
_entity.type
_entity.pdbx_description
1 polymer ?
#
loop_
_entity_poly.entity_id
_entity_poly.type
_entity_poly.pdbx_seq_one_letter_code
_entity_poly.pdbx_strand_id
1 'polypeptide(L)'
;YNQEDLWIRATDKYYNQMQPVDPYYIMWQQPGTTKQQFVLMCPFTPKNRQVLIGWIAGMCDAENYGKFVAYQFPKDKMVLGPQQVESKIDQDSFLSGQLTLWDQRGSKVIRGNVLAIPINNTLFYVEPIYLQAETAAYPELRIVVVMHGDNMSYAKTFDEALNGLFSKSPVLKSVSKSESAAPITVSQLPGQIKAANEAFNNYFKLSADKKFSEAAKELEKLQQALQNLSNQSAEKKK
;
A
#
# COMPACT_ATOMS: atom_id res chain seq x y z
N TYR A 1 -15.02 -4.77 -32.02
CA TYR A 1 -14.14 -4.27 -30.95
C TYR A 1 -14.85 -4.54 -29.63
N ASN A 2 -14.35 -5.47 -28.81
CA ASN A 2 -15.02 -5.84 -27.56
C ASN A 2 -14.77 -4.76 -26.51
N GLN A 3 -15.82 -4.38 -25.75
CA GLN A 3 -15.70 -3.35 -24.70
C GLN A 3 -14.80 -3.78 -23.52
N GLU A 4 -14.40 -5.05 -23.48
CA GLU A 4 -13.46 -5.60 -22.49
C GLU A 4 -11.99 -5.23 -22.77
N ASP A 5 -11.65 -4.75 -23.97
CA ASP A 5 -10.29 -4.30 -24.31
C ASP A 5 -10.01 -2.84 -23.90
N LEU A 6 -11.02 -2.13 -23.36
CA LEU A 6 -10.86 -0.74 -22.94
C LEU A 6 -10.20 -0.66 -21.56
N TRP A 7 -9.00 -0.07 -21.52
CA TRP A 7 -8.30 0.25 -20.28
C TRP A 7 -8.94 1.50 -19.66
N ILE A 8 -9.45 1.35 -18.44
CA ILE A 8 -9.90 2.47 -17.61
C ILE A 8 -9.01 2.55 -16.38
N ARG A 9 -8.83 3.77 -15.83
CA ARG A 9 -8.13 3.93 -14.55
C ARG A 9 -8.82 3.02 -13.53
N ALA A 10 -8.01 2.28 -12.77
CA ALA A 10 -8.56 1.52 -11.66
C ALA A 10 -9.28 2.46 -10.70
N THR A 11 -10.24 1.94 -9.97
CA THR A 11 -11.01 2.72 -9.00
C THR A 11 -10.73 2.25 -7.58
N ASP A 12 -10.77 3.17 -6.63
CA ASP A 12 -10.71 2.91 -5.19
C ASP A 12 -11.89 3.61 -4.48
N LYS A 13 -11.98 3.40 -3.17
CA LYS A 13 -13.02 4.00 -2.33
C LYS A 13 -12.39 5.13 -1.54
N TYR A 14 -12.66 6.36 -1.94
CA TYR A 14 -12.26 7.54 -1.19
C TYR A 14 -13.43 8.07 -0.38
N TYR A 15 -13.28 8.08 0.94
CA TYR A 15 -14.41 8.18 1.87
C TYR A 15 -15.47 7.08 1.59
N ASN A 16 -16.61 7.48 1.02
CA ASN A 16 -17.75 6.61 0.66
C ASN A 16 -18.07 6.67 -0.83
N GLN A 17 -17.17 7.23 -1.66
CA GLN A 17 -17.36 7.36 -3.09
C GLN A 17 -16.31 6.56 -3.85
N MET A 18 -16.78 5.87 -4.88
CA MET A 18 -15.90 5.24 -5.86
C MET A 18 -15.33 6.31 -6.76
N GLN A 19 -14.00 6.39 -6.85
CA GLN A 19 -13.33 7.33 -7.74
C GLN A 19 -12.17 6.65 -8.49
N PRO A 20 -11.76 7.19 -9.64
CA PRO A 20 -10.52 6.75 -10.29
C PRO A 20 -9.32 7.02 -9.40
N VAL A 21 -8.40 6.05 -9.34
CA VAL A 21 -7.12 6.20 -8.66
C VAL A 21 -6.32 7.31 -9.32
N ASP A 22 -5.80 8.22 -8.50
CA ASP A 22 -4.84 9.21 -8.95
C ASP A 22 -3.43 8.62 -9.03
N PRO A 23 -2.60 9.02 -10.02
CA PRO A 23 -1.25 8.51 -10.14
C PRO A 23 -0.40 8.82 -8.90
N TYR A 24 0.42 7.87 -8.47
CA TYR A 24 1.28 8.00 -7.30
C TYR A 24 2.70 7.56 -7.60
N TYR A 25 3.64 8.12 -6.84
CA TYR A 25 5.07 7.85 -7.01
C TYR A 25 5.46 6.54 -6.34
N ILE A 26 6.20 5.70 -7.06
CA ILE A 26 6.78 4.45 -6.56
C ILE A 26 8.18 4.25 -7.12
N MET A 27 8.92 3.35 -6.50
CA MET A 27 10.07 2.72 -7.15
C MET A 27 9.60 1.46 -7.86
N TRP A 28 9.96 1.34 -9.14
CA TRP A 28 9.61 0.22 -9.97
C TRP A 28 10.86 -0.36 -10.63
N GLN A 29 11.03 -1.67 -10.48
CA GLN A 29 12.00 -2.42 -11.27
C GLN A 29 11.26 -3.07 -12.43
N GLN A 30 11.50 -2.59 -13.64
CA GLN A 30 10.88 -3.17 -14.83
C GLN A 30 11.36 -4.63 -15.01
N PRO A 31 10.51 -5.55 -15.50
CA PRO A 31 10.94 -6.91 -15.79
C PRO A 31 12.12 -6.92 -16.78
N GLY A 32 13.15 -7.72 -16.48
CA GLY A 32 14.35 -7.84 -17.31
C GLY A 32 15.46 -6.83 -17.01
N THR A 33 15.25 -5.88 -16.10
CA THR A 33 16.30 -4.98 -15.58
C THR A 33 16.57 -5.25 -14.10
N THR A 34 17.79 -4.93 -13.66
CA THR A 34 18.23 -4.94 -12.27
C THR A 34 18.17 -3.55 -11.61
N LYS A 35 17.89 -2.50 -12.40
CA LYS A 35 17.84 -1.11 -11.94
C LYS A 35 16.41 -0.76 -11.52
N GLN A 36 16.25 -0.28 -10.29
CA GLN A 36 15.02 0.36 -9.81
C GLN A 36 14.94 1.78 -10.38
N GLN A 37 13.74 2.20 -10.75
CA GLN A 37 13.49 3.51 -11.33
C GLN A 37 12.37 4.22 -10.58
N PHE A 38 12.53 5.53 -10.38
CA PHE A 38 11.48 6.36 -9.81
C PHE A 38 10.44 6.67 -10.89
N VAL A 39 9.18 6.34 -10.62
CA VAL A 39 8.09 6.49 -11.60
C VAL A 39 6.82 7.02 -10.96
N LEU A 40 6.06 7.78 -11.74
CA LEU A 40 4.66 8.10 -11.45
C LEU A 40 3.77 7.02 -12.09
N MET A 41 3.12 6.20 -11.28
CA MET A 41 2.38 5.02 -11.73
C MET A 41 0.86 5.25 -11.62
N CYS A 42 0.12 4.84 -12.64
CA CYS A 42 -1.34 4.81 -12.66
C CYS A 42 -1.82 3.39 -12.99
N PRO A 43 -2.58 2.71 -12.10
CA PRO A 43 -3.09 1.36 -12.34
C PRO A 43 -4.34 1.38 -13.23
N PHE A 44 -4.53 0.32 -14.02
CA PHE A 44 -5.66 0.17 -14.95
C PHE A 44 -6.37 -1.18 -14.81
N THR A 45 -7.69 -1.15 -14.98
CA THR A 45 -8.57 -2.33 -15.11
C THR A 45 -9.29 -2.31 -16.46
N PRO A 46 -9.80 -3.46 -16.94
CA PRO A 46 -10.80 -3.49 -17.99
C PRO A 46 -12.06 -2.78 -17.52
N LYS A 47 -12.82 -2.21 -18.46
CA LYS A 47 -14.15 -1.69 -18.18
C LYS A 47 -15.02 -2.73 -17.44
N ASN A 48 -15.68 -2.32 -16.36
CA ASN A 48 -16.56 -3.15 -15.53
C ASN A 48 -15.87 -4.36 -14.84
N ARG A 49 -14.55 -4.38 -14.74
CA ARG A 49 -13.78 -5.38 -14.00
C ARG A 49 -12.95 -4.69 -12.92
N GLN A 50 -12.63 -5.42 -11.87
CA GLN A 50 -11.86 -4.90 -10.72
C GLN A 50 -10.44 -5.49 -10.66
N VAL A 51 -10.13 -6.50 -11.48
CA VAL A 51 -8.81 -7.12 -11.58
C VAL A 51 -7.90 -6.22 -12.42
N LEU A 52 -6.67 -5.99 -11.95
CA LEU A 52 -5.70 -5.21 -12.70
C LEU A 52 -5.25 -5.96 -13.95
N ILE A 53 -5.11 -5.21 -15.04
CA ILE A 53 -4.51 -5.69 -16.29
C ILE A 53 -3.15 -5.08 -16.55
N GLY A 54 -2.80 -4.01 -15.85
CA GLY A 54 -1.54 -3.33 -16.02
C GLY A 54 -1.51 -1.96 -15.37
N TRP A 55 -0.47 -1.21 -15.68
CA TRP A 55 -0.33 0.19 -15.31
C TRP A 55 0.38 0.97 -16.41
N ILE A 56 0.19 2.28 -16.38
CA ILE A 56 1.03 3.22 -17.15
C ILE A 56 1.94 3.92 -16.14
N ALA A 57 3.25 3.92 -16.44
CA ALA A 57 4.27 4.57 -15.64
C ALA A 57 4.89 5.73 -16.43
N GLY A 58 4.84 6.93 -15.87
CA GLY A 58 5.64 8.07 -16.31
C GLY A 58 7.01 8.01 -15.63
N MET A 59 8.08 7.96 -16.41
CA MET A 59 9.44 7.80 -15.92
C MET A 59 9.97 9.14 -15.36
N CYS A 60 10.56 9.12 -14.17
CA CYS A 60 11.05 10.33 -13.48
C CYS A 60 12.58 10.42 -13.38
N ASP A 61 13.33 9.37 -13.70
CA ASP A 61 14.79 9.41 -13.71
C ASP A 61 15.34 10.11 -14.96
N ALA A 62 16.45 10.84 -14.83
CA ALA A 62 17.04 11.67 -15.89
C ALA A 62 17.22 10.94 -17.24
N GLU A 63 17.65 9.68 -17.22
CA GLU A 63 17.88 8.88 -18.43
C GLU A 63 16.60 8.64 -19.26
N ASN A 64 15.44 8.58 -18.59
CA ASN A 64 14.15 8.25 -19.21
C ASN A 64 13.07 9.29 -18.94
N TYR A 65 13.42 10.45 -18.41
CA TYR A 65 12.48 11.46 -17.92
C TYR A 65 11.43 11.83 -18.95
N GLY A 66 10.15 11.78 -18.54
CA GLY A 66 9.01 12.13 -19.39
C GLY A 66 8.57 11.05 -20.37
N LYS A 67 9.28 9.90 -20.46
CA LYS A 67 8.80 8.75 -21.21
C LYS A 67 7.64 8.09 -20.47
N PHE A 68 6.68 7.54 -21.21
CA PHE A 68 5.61 6.71 -20.67
C PHE A 68 5.83 5.25 -21.06
N VAL A 69 5.65 4.34 -20.11
CA VAL A 69 5.72 2.90 -20.31
C VAL A 69 4.38 2.30 -19.89
N ALA A 70 3.71 1.63 -20.83
CA ALA A 70 2.56 0.79 -20.52
C ALA A 70 3.06 -0.62 -20.19
N TYR A 71 2.78 -1.09 -18.98
CA TYR A 71 3.09 -2.44 -18.55
C TYR A 71 1.81 -3.25 -18.43
N GLN A 72 1.72 -4.34 -19.17
CA GLN A 72 0.58 -5.26 -19.14
C GLN A 72 0.96 -6.54 -18.38
N PHE A 73 0.10 -6.95 -17.46
CA PHE A 73 0.26 -8.22 -16.78
C PHE A 73 -0.03 -9.41 -17.72
N PRO A 74 0.62 -10.57 -17.48
CA PRO A 74 0.26 -11.82 -18.15
C PRO A 74 -1.23 -12.15 -17.95
N LYS A 75 -1.92 -12.59 -19.02
CA LYS A 75 -3.38 -12.85 -19.00
C LYS A 75 -3.79 -14.01 -18.09
N ASP A 76 -2.87 -14.89 -17.75
CA ASP A 76 -3.04 -16.03 -16.86
C ASP A 76 -2.95 -15.67 -15.37
N LYS A 77 -2.54 -14.43 -15.04
CA LYS A 77 -2.44 -13.97 -13.65
C LYS A 77 -3.61 -13.08 -13.26
N MET A 78 -4.30 -13.48 -12.19
CA MET A 78 -5.27 -12.61 -11.51
C MET A 78 -4.53 -11.70 -10.53
N VAL A 79 -4.43 -10.41 -10.88
CA VAL A 79 -3.79 -9.40 -10.04
C VAL A 79 -4.87 -8.53 -9.39
N LEU A 80 -4.89 -8.47 -8.06
CA LEU A 80 -5.90 -7.69 -7.33
C LEU A 80 -5.84 -6.21 -7.70
N GLY A 81 -6.99 -5.61 -7.98
CA GLY A 81 -7.09 -4.15 -8.09
C GLY A 81 -7.40 -3.46 -6.76
N PRO A 82 -7.14 -2.15 -6.67
CA PRO A 82 -7.45 -1.32 -5.50
C PRO A 82 -8.84 -1.59 -4.90
N GLN A 83 -9.90 -1.58 -5.72
CA GLN A 83 -11.25 -1.91 -5.26
C GLN A 83 -11.41 -3.32 -4.66
N GLN A 84 -10.63 -4.30 -5.11
CA GLN A 84 -10.66 -5.64 -4.51
C GLN A 84 -9.95 -5.68 -3.16
N VAL A 85 -8.90 -4.87 -2.97
CA VAL A 85 -8.25 -4.67 -1.66
C VAL A 85 -9.24 -4.05 -0.68
N GLU A 86 -9.92 -2.98 -1.10
CA GLU A 86 -10.99 -2.32 -0.33
C GLU A 86 -12.10 -3.31 0.05
N SER A 87 -12.50 -4.17 -0.89
CA SER A 87 -13.50 -5.21 -0.64
C SER A 87 -13.04 -6.23 0.40
N LYS A 88 -11.75 -6.62 0.38
CA LYS A 88 -11.17 -7.52 1.39
C LYS A 88 -11.13 -6.86 2.78
N ILE A 89 -10.86 -5.54 2.85
CA ILE A 89 -10.92 -4.75 4.08
C ILE A 89 -12.34 -4.72 4.64
N ASP A 90 -13.33 -4.44 3.80
CA ASP A 90 -14.74 -4.37 4.20
C ASP A 90 -15.29 -5.76 4.63
N GLN A 91 -14.69 -6.85 4.16
CA GLN A 91 -15.02 -8.24 4.54
C GLN A 91 -14.36 -8.69 5.85
N ASP A 92 -13.30 -8.04 6.33
CA ASP A 92 -12.72 -8.36 7.63
C ASP A 92 -13.67 -7.88 8.74
N SER A 93 -14.27 -8.84 9.45
CA SER A 93 -15.33 -8.55 10.41
C SER A 93 -14.89 -7.66 11.57
N PHE A 94 -13.62 -7.70 11.97
CA PHE A 94 -13.12 -6.86 13.05
C PHE A 94 -12.91 -5.44 12.54
N LEU A 95 -12.20 -5.29 11.41
CA LEU A 95 -11.89 -4.00 10.83
C LEU A 95 -13.16 -3.28 10.36
N SER A 96 -14.06 -3.98 9.66
CA SER A 96 -15.35 -3.45 9.21
C SER A 96 -16.21 -2.96 10.38
N GLY A 97 -16.28 -3.74 11.48
CA GLY A 97 -16.97 -3.32 12.70
C GLY A 97 -16.35 -2.09 13.37
N GLN A 98 -15.02 -2.01 13.40
CA GLN A 98 -14.29 -0.89 13.98
C GLN A 98 -14.44 0.40 13.15
N LEU A 99 -14.35 0.30 11.83
CA LEU A 99 -14.56 1.42 10.92
C LEU A 99 -15.99 1.95 11.03
N THR A 100 -16.97 1.06 11.09
CA THR A 100 -18.37 1.43 11.32
C THR A 100 -18.55 2.16 12.64
N LEU A 101 -17.85 1.77 13.71
CA LEU A 101 -17.91 2.45 15.01
C LEU A 101 -17.23 3.82 14.99
N TRP A 102 -16.13 3.97 14.26
CA TRP A 102 -15.42 5.25 14.11
C TRP A 102 -16.15 6.22 13.19
N ASP A 103 -16.90 5.72 12.21
CA ASP A 103 -17.71 6.52 11.29
C ASP A 103 -19.09 6.86 11.89
N GLN A 104 -19.10 7.28 13.16
CA GLN A 104 -20.31 7.63 13.92
C GLN A 104 -20.04 8.81 14.85
N ARG A 105 -21.13 9.50 15.25
CA ARG A 105 -21.19 10.43 16.40
C ARG A 105 -20.09 11.50 16.41
N GLY A 106 -20.00 12.30 15.36
CA GLY A 106 -19.08 13.45 15.35
C GLY A 106 -17.69 13.15 14.79
N SER A 107 -17.46 11.96 14.25
CA SER A 107 -16.25 11.63 13.50
C SER A 107 -16.55 10.91 12.20
N LYS A 108 -15.65 11.11 11.22
CA LYS A 108 -15.73 10.56 9.87
C LYS A 108 -14.48 9.75 9.56
N VAL A 109 -14.67 8.54 9.05
CA VAL A 109 -13.58 7.71 8.55
C VAL A 109 -13.21 8.13 7.14
N ILE A 110 -11.90 8.20 6.88
CA ILE A 110 -11.34 8.58 5.59
C ILE A 110 -10.39 7.49 5.16
N ARG A 111 -10.79 6.76 4.11
CA ARG A 111 -9.96 5.77 3.42
C ARG A 111 -9.03 6.53 2.47
N GLY A 112 -7.73 6.40 2.66
CA GLY A 112 -6.73 6.95 1.75
C GLY A 112 -6.60 6.08 0.50
N ASN A 113 -5.84 6.56 -0.49
CA ASN A 113 -5.63 5.81 -1.72
C ASN A 113 -4.88 4.49 -1.46
N VAL A 114 -5.32 3.41 -2.10
CA VAL A 114 -4.59 2.14 -2.07
C VAL A 114 -3.36 2.21 -2.96
N LEU A 115 -2.18 2.13 -2.36
CA LEU A 115 -0.91 2.08 -3.08
C LEU A 115 -0.59 0.63 -3.46
N ALA A 116 -0.58 0.32 -4.76
CA ALA A 116 -0.17 -0.97 -5.28
C ALA A 116 1.31 -0.94 -5.67
N ILE A 117 2.17 -1.44 -4.79
CA ILE A 117 3.63 -1.36 -4.89
C ILE A 117 4.18 -2.66 -5.49
N PRO A 118 4.85 -2.63 -6.65
CA PRO A 118 5.47 -3.80 -7.24
C PRO A 118 6.67 -4.28 -6.42
N ILE A 119 6.61 -5.55 -6.00
CA ILE A 119 7.69 -6.21 -5.26
C ILE A 119 7.95 -7.56 -5.91
N ASN A 120 9.13 -7.71 -6.50
CA ASN A 120 9.51 -8.86 -7.32
C ASN A 120 8.45 -9.10 -8.43
N ASN A 121 7.81 -10.27 -8.45
CA ASN A 121 6.76 -10.64 -9.41
C ASN A 121 5.34 -10.55 -8.82
N THR A 122 5.17 -9.80 -7.73
CA THR A 122 3.91 -9.66 -6.99
C THR A 122 3.63 -8.19 -6.65
N LEU A 123 2.45 -7.91 -6.08
CA LEU A 123 2.10 -6.59 -5.55
C LEU A 123 1.93 -6.64 -4.04
N PHE A 124 2.42 -5.58 -3.40
CA PHE A 124 2.22 -5.25 -2.00
C PHE A 124 1.30 -4.03 -1.93
N TYR A 125 0.28 -4.08 -1.08
CA TYR A 125 -0.70 -3.01 -0.97
C TYR A 125 -0.58 -2.30 0.37
N VAL A 126 -0.73 -0.98 0.36
CA VAL A 126 -0.79 -0.13 1.55
C VAL A 126 -1.97 0.80 1.44
N GLU A 127 -2.81 0.84 2.47
CA GLU A 127 -3.92 1.77 2.59
C GLU A 127 -3.90 2.45 3.97
N PRO A 128 -3.65 3.76 4.05
CA PRO A 128 -3.79 4.49 5.31
C PRO A 128 -5.26 4.84 5.55
N ILE A 129 -5.72 4.64 6.79
CA ILE A 129 -7.07 5.01 7.23
C ILE A 129 -6.97 6.12 8.27
N TYR A 130 -7.63 7.24 8.00
CA TYR A 130 -7.66 8.41 8.86
C TYR A 130 -9.01 8.56 9.55
N LEU A 131 -8.99 9.27 10.67
CA LEU A 131 -10.18 9.72 11.38
C LEU A 131 -10.17 11.24 11.43
N GLN A 132 -11.30 11.86 11.11
CA GLN A 132 -11.48 13.30 11.23
C GLN A 132 -12.68 13.57 12.13
N ALA A 133 -12.50 14.37 13.19
CA ALA A 133 -13.63 14.89 13.96
C ALA A 133 -14.35 15.99 13.17
N GLU A 134 -15.67 16.10 13.31
CA GLU A 134 -16.49 17.12 12.61
C GLU A 134 -16.03 18.55 12.92
N THR A 135 -15.53 18.79 14.13
CA THR A 135 -15.04 20.09 14.59
C THR A 135 -13.56 20.31 14.30
N ALA A 136 -12.84 19.31 13.81
CA ALA A 136 -11.41 19.38 13.52
C ALA A 136 -11.14 19.55 12.02
N ALA A 137 -10.23 20.47 11.70
CA ALA A 137 -9.93 20.82 10.31
C ALA A 137 -9.13 19.75 9.56
N TYR A 138 -8.41 18.87 10.26
CA TYR A 138 -7.44 17.95 9.65
C TYR A 138 -7.68 16.49 10.06
N PRO A 139 -7.60 15.53 9.11
CA PRO A 139 -7.60 14.10 9.41
C PRO A 139 -6.35 13.65 10.16
N GLU A 140 -6.51 12.71 11.09
CA GLU A 140 -5.41 12.04 11.80
C GLU A 140 -5.29 10.59 11.38
N LEU A 141 -4.06 10.10 11.15
CA LEU A 141 -3.81 8.70 10.80
C LEU A 141 -4.23 7.81 11.97
N ARG A 142 -5.15 6.89 11.72
CA ARG A 142 -5.67 5.98 12.75
C ARG A 142 -5.01 4.61 12.69
N ILE A 143 -4.95 4.04 11.49
CA ILE A 143 -4.30 2.75 11.22
C ILE A 143 -3.75 2.73 9.79
N VAL A 144 -2.82 1.81 9.55
CA VAL A 144 -2.31 1.45 8.22
C VAL A 144 -2.66 -0.01 7.97
N VAL A 145 -3.31 -0.27 6.84
CA VAL A 145 -3.58 -1.63 6.35
C VAL A 145 -2.49 -1.98 5.35
N VAL A 146 -1.92 -3.18 5.47
CA VAL A 146 -0.98 -3.75 4.51
C VAL A 146 -1.47 -5.12 4.04
N MET A 147 -1.25 -5.43 2.77
CA MET A 147 -1.64 -6.71 2.19
C MET A 147 -0.59 -7.23 1.20
N HIS A 148 -0.30 -8.53 1.26
CA HIS A 148 0.55 -9.22 0.29
C HIS A 148 -0.02 -10.60 -0.02
N GLY A 149 -0.35 -10.83 -1.29
CA GLY A 149 -1.16 -11.99 -1.68
C GLY A 149 -2.53 -11.96 -0.99
N ASP A 150 -2.86 -13.04 -0.27
CA ASP A 150 -4.10 -13.14 0.50
C ASP A 150 -3.94 -12.80 1.99
N ASN A 151 -2.73 -12.47 2.45
CA ASN A 151 -2.49 -12.10 3.84
C ASN A 151 -2.67 -10.60 4.01
N MET A 152 -3.42 -10.19 5.02
CA MET A 152 -3.67 -8.81 5.39
C MET A 152 -3.33 -8.60 6.86
N SER A 153 -2.74 -7.45 7.18
CA SER A 153 -2.50 -7.01 8.55
C SER A 153 -2.74 -5.51 8.65
N TYR A 154 -3.10 -5.04 9.84
CA TYR A 154 -3.34 -3.63 10.10
C TYR A 154 -2.94 -3.27 11.52
N ALA A 155 -2.36 -2.09 11.69
CA ALA A 155 -1.91 -1.60 12.98
C ALA A 155 -1.87 -0.07 12.99
N LYS A 156 -1.54 0.54 14.13
CA LYS A 156 -1.48 2.01 14.24
C LYS A 156 -0.33 2.61 13.45
N THR A 157 0.72 1.83 13.24
CA THR A 157 1.91 2.23 12.49
C THR A 157 2.20 1.23 11.37
N PHE A 158 2.91 1.70 10.34
CA PHE A 158 3.28 0.87 9.19
C PHE A 158 4.17 -0.30 9.58
N ASP A 159 5.11 -0.12 10.52
CA ASP A 159 6.01 -1.18 10.99
C ASP A 159 5.29 -2.28 11.75
N GLU A 160 4.34 -1.93 12.61
CA GLU A 160 3.52 -2.90 13.33
C GLU A 160 2.68 -3.73 12.34
N ALA A 161 2.09 -3.08 11.33
CA ALA A 161 1.29 -3.74 10.30
C ALA A 161 2.16 -4.67 9.45
N LEU A 162 3.36 -4.20 9.06
CA LEU A 162 4.33 -5.00 8.31
C LEU A 162 4.81 -6.22 9.10
N ASN A 163 5.06 -6.04 10.39
CA ASN A 163 5.42 -7.13 11.30
C ASN A 163 4.29 -8.16 11.41
N GLY A 164 3.04 -7.71 11.60
CA GLY A 164 1.88 -8.59 11.65
C GLY A 164 1.69 -9.38 10.36
N LEU A 165 2.02 -8.80 9.21
CA LEU A 165 1.92 -9.46 7.91
C LEU A 165 2.96 -10.58 7.72
N PHE A 166 4.22 -10.35 8.15
CA PHE A 166 5.33 -11.26 7.85
C PHE A 166 5.73 -12.21 8.99
N SER A 167 5.29 -11.96 10.23
CA SER A 167 5.79 -12.70 11.40
C SER A 167 5.08 -14.04 11.69
N LYS A 168 4.11 -14.50 10.91
CA LYS A 168 3.35 -15.79 11.08
C LYS A 168 2.75 -16.05 12.48
N SER A 169 2.96 -15.20 13.48
CA SER A 169 2.17 -15.21 14.70
C SER A 169 0.81 -14.62 14.38
N PRO A 170 -0.30 -15.27 14.76
CA PRO A 170 -1.59 -14.61 14.78
C PRO A 170 -1.47 -13.49 15.81
N VAL A 171 -1.07 -12.29 15.38
CA VAL A 171 -1.35 -11.09 16.14
C VAL A 171 -2.85 -10.91 15.98
N LEU A 172 -3.56 -11.62 16.84
CA LEU A 172 -4.99 -11.48 17.06
C LEU A 172 -5.32 -9.99 17.05
N LYS A 173 -6.26 -9.60 16.19
CA LYS A 173 -7.38 -8.71 16.51
C LYS A 173 -7.27 -8.11 17.92
N SER A 174 -6.48 -7.06 18.10
CA SER A 174 -6.42 -6.38 19.39
C SER A 174 -6.33 -4.88 19.18
N VAL A 175 -7.46 -4.30 18.82
CA VAL A 175 -7.79 -2.98 19.35
C VAL A 175 -8.84 -3.19 20.43
N SER A 176 -8.39 -3.41 21.68
CA SER A 176 -9.00 -2.96 22.95
C SER A 176 -8.67 -3.88 24.14
N LYS A 177 -7.70 -3.48 24.97
CA LYS A 177 -7.90 -3.04 26.37
C LYS A 177 -6.54 -2.72 26.99
N SER A 178 -6.46 -1.54 27.60
CA SER A 178 -5.37 -1.14 28.47
C SER A 178 -5.35 -2.07 29.69
N GLU A 179 -4.33 -2.90 29.81
CA GLU A 179 -3.63 -3.19 31.06
C GLU A 179 -2.39 -4.07 30.76
N SER A 180 -1.21 -3.51 31.05
CA SER A 180 0.11 -4.13 30.95
C SER A 180 0.55 -4.60 29.55
N ALA A 181 0.73 -3.64 28.63
CA ALA A 181 1.63 -3.84 27.50
C ALA A 181 3.00 -3.28 27.91
N ALA A 182 3.97 -4.17 28.18
CA ALA A 182 5.35 -3.77 27.99
C ALA A 182 5.47 -3.24 26.56
N PRO A 183 6.07 -2.06 26.33
CA PRO A 183 6.23 -1.54 24.98
C PRO A 183 7.01 -2.59 24.20
N ILE A 184 6.46 -3.07 23.09
CA ILE A 184 7.24 -3.79 22.08
C ILE A 184 8.30 -2.79 21.65
N THR A 185 9.46 -2.92 22.27
CA THR A 185 10.54 -1.96 22.11
C THR A 185 10.99 -2.14 20.66
N VAL A 186 11.14 -1.04 19.93
CA VAL A 186 11.62 -0.98 18.53
C VAL A 186 12.86 -1.88 18.29
N SER A 187 13.58 -2.23 19.35
CA SER A 187 14.67 -3.21 19.43
C SER A 187 14.33 -4.67 19.07
N GLN A 188 13.06 -5.09 19.01
CA GLN A 188 12.67 -6.48 18.73
C GLN A 188 12.12 -6.72 17.31
N LEU A 189 11.93 -5.67 16.50
CA LEU A 189 11.52 -5.86 15.10
C LEU A 189 12.69 -6.41 14.27
N PRO A 190 12.46 -7.40 13.37
CA PRO A 190 13.44 -7.81 12.37
C PRO A 190 14.03 -6.58 11.67
N GLY A 191 15.36 -6.52 11.51
CA GLY A 191 16.06 -5.32 11.03
C GLY A 191 15.51 -4.74 9.72
N GLN A 192 14.93 -5.58 8.86
CA GLN A 192 14.30 -5.17 7.61
C GLN A 192 12.97 -4.41 7.81
N ILE A 193 12.17 -4.75 8.82
CA ILE A 193 10.93 -4.01 9.12
C ILE A 193 11.28 -2.62 9.65
N LYS A 194 12.31 -2.54 10.51
CA LYS A 194 12.82 -1.25 10.99
C LYS A 194 13.33 -0.38 9.83
N ALA A 195 14.12 -0.96 8.93
CA ALA A 195 14.61 -0.27 7.73
C ALA A 195 13.48 0.21 6.81
N ALA A 196 12.46 -0.63 6.57
CA ALA A 196 11.29 -0.25 5.80
C ALA A 196 10.54 0.94 6.43
N ASN A 197 10.35 0.93 7.75
CA ASN A 197 9.66 2.01 8.45
C ASN A 197 10.43 3.34 8.40
N GLU A 198 11.73 3.30 8.65
CA GLU A 198 12.59 4.48 8.59
C GLU A 198 12.56 5.10 7.19
N ALA A 199 12.71 4.27 6.16
CA ALA A 199 12.64 4.69 4.77
C ALA A 199 11.27 5.31 4.40
N PHE A 200 10.17 4.71 4.83
CA PHE A 200 8.83 5.22 4.60
C PHE A 200 8.59 6.59 5.26
N ASN A 201 8.97 6.74 6.53
CA ASN A 201 8.82 7.99 7.25
C ASN A 201 9.70 9.11 6.67
N ASN A 202 10.93 8.79 6.29
CA ASN A 202 11.82 9.75 5.64
C ASN A 202 11.28 10.19 4.27
N TYR A 203 10.75 9.25 3.48
CA TYR A 203 10.11 9.56 2.20
C TYR A 203 8.99 10.60 2.34
N PHE A 204 8.08 10.41 3.31
CA PHE A 204 6.99 11.37 3.54
C PHE A 204 7.51 12.76 3.91
N LYS A 205 8.48 12.82 4.82
CA LYS A 205 9.08 14.08 5.25
C LYS A 205 9.75 14.82 4.08
N LEU A 206 10.57 14.11 3.31
CA LEU A 206 11.29 14.69 2.17
C LEU A 206 10.35 15.11 1.03
N SER A 207 9.27 14.35 0.82
CA SER A 207 8.23 14.72 -0.15
C SER A 207 7.49 15.99 0.25
N ALA A 208 7.17 16.14 1.55
CA ALA A 208 6.58 17.37 2.08
C ALA A 208 7.52 18.58 1.93
N ASP A 209 8.82 18.38 2.13
CA ASP A 209 9.86 19.40 1.95
C ASP A 209 10.23 19.65 0.46
N LYS A 210 9.53 19.00 -0.49
CA LYS A 210 9.79 19.07 -1.95
C LYS A 210 11.19 18.59 -2.37
N LYS A 211 11.85 17.77 -1.55
CA LYS A 211 13.17 17.19 -1.81
C LYS A 211 13.06 15.85 -2.55
N PHE A 212 12.53 15.88 -3.76
CA PHE A 212 12.15 14.67 -4.50
C PHE A 212 13.32 13.72 -4.80
N SER A 213 14.53 14.22 -5.03
CA SER A 213 15.70 13.36 -5.28
C SER A 213 16.11 12.57 -4.04
N GLU A 214 16.03 13.17 -2.86
CA GLU A 214 16.29 12.50 -1.58
C GLU A 214 15.13 11.54 -1.24
N ALA A 215 13.88 11.97 -1.48
CA ALA A 215 12.69 11.15 -1.29
C ALA A 215 12.73 9.87 -2.15
N ALA A 216 13.20 9.96 -3.40
CA ALA A 216 13.37 8.81 -4.28
C ALA A 216 14.37 7.78 -3.72
N LYS A 217 15.47 8.22 -3.11
CA LYS A 217 16.44 7.32 -2.45
C LYS A 217 15.83 6.59 -1.26
N GLU A 218 14.95 7.25 -0.50
CA GLU A 218 14.25 6.61 0.61
C GLU A 218 13.22 5.59 0.10
N LEU A 219 12.52 5.87 -1.01
CA LEU A 219 11.67 4.84 -1.62
C LEU A 219 12.48 3.64 -2.14
N GLU A 220 13.69 3.84 -2.63
CA GLU A 220 14.58 2.75 -3.07
C GLU A 220 14.89 1.83 -1.89
N LYS A 221 15.29 2.41 -0.74
CA LYS A 221 15.52 1.67 0.51
C LYS A 221 14.27 0.94 0.97
N LEU A 222 13.11 1.58 0.91
CA LEU A 222 11.83 0.97 1.26
C LEU A 222 11.56 -0.25 0.38
N GLN A 223 11.70 -0.11 -0.95
CA GLN A 223 11.47 -1.22 -1.87
C GLN A 223 12.42 -2.39 -1.61
N GLN A 224 13.71 -2.13 -1.42
CA GLN A 224 14.70 -3.17 -1.10
C GLN A 224 14.37 -3.89 0.22
N ALA A 225 13.98 -3.16 1.25
CA ALA A 225 13.58 -3.74 2.53
C ALA A 225 12.36 -4.67 2.38
N LEU A 226 11.34 -4.23 1.64
CA LEU A 226 10.13 -5.03 1.39
C LEU A 226 10.40 -6.24 0.48
N GLN A 227 11.28 -6.11 -0.53
CA GLN A 227 11.72 -7.24 -1.37
C GLN A 227 12.39 -8.33 -0.53
N ASN A 228 13.28 -7.94 0.38
CA ASN A 228 13.97 -8.88 1.25
C ASN A 228 13.01 -9.59 2.22
N LEU A 229 12.04 -8.86 2.80
CA LEU A 229 10.99 -9.45 3.65
C LEU A 229 10.15 -10.47 2.88
N SER A 230 9.77 -10.12 1.65
CA SER A 230 9.02 -11.02 0.76
C SER A 230 9.81 -12.32 0.50
N ASN A 231 11.09 -12.23 0.19
CA ASN A 231 11.95 -13.38 -0.09
C ASN A 231 12.11 -14.29 1.14
N GLN A 232 12.36 -13.73 2.32
CA GLN A 232 12.46 -14.50 3.57
C GLN A 232 11.17 -15.24 3.92
N SER A 233 10.03 -14.63 3.63
CA SER A 233 8.72 -15.25 3.88
C SER A 233 8.41 -16.40 2.91
N ALA A 234 8.94 -16.33 1.69
CA ALA A 234 8.82 -17.36 0.67
C ALA A 234 9.73 -18.58 0.95
N GLU A 235 10.96 -18.36 1.44
CA GLU A 235 11.87 -19.44 1.81
C GLU A 235 11.35 -20.27 3.00
N LYS A 236 10.75 -19.63 4.01
CA LYS A 236 10.12 -20.31 5.16
C LYS A 236 8.82 -21.08 4.84
N LYS A 237 8.41 -21.16 3.57
CA LYS A 237 7.24 -21.93 3.12
C LYS A 237 7.62 -23.19 2.31
N LYS A 238 8.90 -23.37 1.97
CA LYS A 238 9.44 -24.62 1.44
C LYS A 238 9.94 -25.51 2.57
#